data_AF-A0A9W4TAE3-F1
#
_entry.id   AF-A0A9W4TAE3-F1
#
_cell.length_a   1.000
_cell.length_b   1.000
_cell.length_c   1.000
_cell.angle_alpha   90.00
_cell.angle_beta   90.00
_cell.angle_gamma   90.00
#
_symmetry.space_group_name_H-M   'P 1'
#
loop_
_entity.id
_entity.type
_entity.pdbx_description
1 polymer ?
#
loop_
_entity_poly.entity_id
_entity_poly.type
_entity_poly.pdbx_seq_one_letter_code
_entity_poly.pdbx_strand_id
1 'polypeptide(L)' 'CCEKRKSENCKGRAIIKFSNSSHYLQKLVDHNHSSQATDEVATHMPTQNAFRVRIKHVRKAEMLPESQSLDGIDIQDSL' A
#
# COMPACT_ATOMS: atom_id res chain seq x y z
N CYS A 1 -23.36 -9.67 1.96
CA CYS A 1 -24.47 -8.71 1.70
C CYS A 1 -24.19 -7.44 2.49
N CYS A 2 -24.60 -6.27 1.99
CA CYS A 2 -24.37 -5.00 2.68
C CYS A 2 -25.09 -4.95 4.04
N GLU A 3 -24.40 -4.52 5.09
CA GLU A 3 -24.94 -4.35 6.45
C GLU A 3 -26.01 -3.26 6.51
N LYS A 4 -25.83 -2.20 5.72
CA LYS A 4 -26.77 -1.07 5.60
C LYS A 4 -27.95 -1.33 4.66
N ARG A 5 -28.18 -2.59 4.26
CA ARG A 5 -29.26 -2.95 3.34
C ARG A 5 -30.63 -2.50 3.85
N LYS A 6 -30.93 -2.72 5.14
CA LYS A 6 -32.23 -2.35 5.71
C LYS A 6 -32.30 -0.88 6.13
N SER A 7 -31.24 -0.37 6.74
CA SER A 7 -31.21 1.00 7.29
C SER A 7 -31.15 2.08 6.21
N GLU A 8 -30.42 1.86 5.12
CA GLU A 8 -30.22 2.84 4.04
C GLU A 8 -30.80 2.36 2.70
N ASN A 9 -31.65 1.33 2.75
CA ASN A 9 -32.23 0.68 1.56
C ASN A 9 -31.16 0.28 0.52
N CYS A 10 -29.98 -0.16 0.98
CA CYS A 10 -28.85 -0.43 0.11
C CYS A 10 -29.05 -1.71 -0.72
N LYS A 11 -28.94 -1.55 -2.05
CA LYS A 11 -29.03 -2.65 -3.02
C LYS A 11 -27.66 -3.15 -3.50
N GLY A 12 -26.58 -2.59 -2.96
CA GLY A 12 -25.20 -2.94 -3.31
C GLY A 12 -24.92 -4.43 -3.10
N ARG A 13 -24.32 -5.06 -4.11
CA ARG A 13 -24.03 -6.50 -4.13
C ARG A 13 -22.95 -6.85 -5.13
N ALA A 14 -21.96 -7.63 -4.70
CA ALA A 14 -21.04 -8.34 -5.58
C ALA A 14 -21.42 -9.82 -5.68
N ILE A 15 -21.33 -10.39 -6.88
CA ILE A 15 -21.50 -11.83 -7.15
C ILE A 15 -20.18 -12.33 -7.71
N ILE A 16 -19.49 -13.17 -6.94
CA ILE A 16 -18.26 -13.84 -7.34
C ILE A 16 -18.61 -15.27 -7.72
N LYS A 17 -18.09 -15.73 -8.85
CA LYS A 17 -18.19 -17.11 -9.29
C LYS A 17 -16.84 -17.78 -9.24
N PHE A 18 -16.84 -19.05 -8.82
CA PHE A 18 -15.68 -19.92 -8.90
C PHE A 18 -15.82 -20.80 -10.14
N SER A 19 -14.80 -20.80 -10.99
CA SER A 19 -14.69 -21.70 -12.14
C SER A 19 -13.23 -21.94 -12.48
N ASN A 20 -12.89 -23.15 -12.93
CA ASN A 20 -11.54 -23.49 -13.36
C ASN A 20 -10.48 -23.12 -12.31
N SER A 21 -10.76 -23.43 -11.05
CA SER A 21 -9.86 -23.14 -9.92
C SER A 21 -9.58 -21.64 -9.69
N SER A 22 -10.40 -20.74 -10.25
CA SER A 22 -10.26 -19.29 -10.11
C SER A 22 -11.58 -18.60 -9.77
N HIS A 23 -11.50 -17.50 -9.04
CA HIS A 23 -12.63 -16.64 -8.72
C HIS A 23 -12.69 -15.45 -9.67
N TYR A 24 -13.86 -15.18 -10.24
CA TYR A 24 -14.08 -13.98 -11.03
C TYR A 24 -15.34 -13.24 -10.58
N LEU A 25 -15.31 -11.92 -10.73
CA LEU A 25 -16.46 -11.07 -10.47
C LEU A 25 -17.45 -11.18 -11.63
N GLN A 26 -18.62 -11.76 -11.38
CA GLN A 26 -19.66 -11.87 -12.38
C GLN A 26 -20.52 -10.61 -12.47
N LYS A 27 -20.87 -10.03 -11.32
CA LYS A 27 -21.76 -8.86 -11.26
C LYS A 27 -21.43 -7.99 -10.05
N LEU A 28 -21.45 -6.69 -10.27
CA LEU A 28 -21.35 -5.68 -9.23
C LEU A 28 -22.56 -4.73 -9.34
N VAL A 29 -23.17 -4.42 -8.21
CA VAL A 29 -24.15 -3.35 -8.05
C VAL A 29 -23.59 -2.42 -7.00
N ASP A 30 -23.47 -1.14 -7.36
CA ASP A 30 -22.88 -0.13 -6.49
C ASP A 30 -23.72 0.13 -5.24
N HIS A 31 -23.04 0.60 -4.21
CA HIS A 31 -23.66 1.01 -2.97
C HIS A 31 -24.16 2.46 -3.11
N ASN A 32 -25.32 2.74 -2.55
CA ASN A 32 -25.90 4.09 -2.49
C ASN A 32 -25.38 4.91 -1.29
N HIS A 33 -24.31 4.45 -0.65
CA HIS A 33 -23.75 5.07 0.53
C HIS A 33 -22.22 4.98 0.49
N SER A 34 -21.58 5.94 1.15
CA SER A 34 -20.12 5.91 1.32
C SER A 34 -19.71 4.73 2.21
N SER A 35 -18.51 4.21 1.98
CA SER A 35 -17.87 3.30 2.93
C SER A 35 -17.59 4.07 4.21
N GLN A 36 -18.15 3.61 5.33
CA GLN A 36 -17.69 4.05 6.65
C GLN A 36 -16.31 3.45 6.87
N ALA A 37 -15.27 4.11 6.38
CA ALA A 37 -13.95 3.96 6.99
C ALA A 37 -14.09 4.54 8.39
N THR A 38 -14.00 3.71 9.43
CA THR A 38 -14.02 4.21 10.81
C THR A 38 -12.82 5.13 11.00
N ASP A 39 -13.02 6.26 11.66
CA ASP A 39 -11.95 7.23 11.97
C ASP A 39 -10.82 6.63 12.82
N GLU A 40 -11.00 5.42 13.36
CA GLU A 40 -9.95 4.60 13.96
C GLU A 40 -8.77 4.37 13.00
N VAL A 41 -9.04 4.35 11.68
CA VAL A 41 -7.99 4.31 10.66
C VAL A 41 -7.26 5.65 10.55
N ALA A 42 -7.96 6.78 10.70
CA ALA A 42 -7.38 8.10 10.60
C ALA A 42 -6.36 8.37 11.72
N THR A 43 -6.57 7.85 12.94
CA THR A 43 -5.66 8.09 14.07
C THR A 43 -4.27 7.47 13.88
N HIS A 44 -4.15 6.40 13.09
CA HIS A 44 -2.87 5.73 12.84
C HIS A 44 -2.29 5.99 11.43
N MET A 45 -2.99 6.77 10.60
CA MET A 45 -2.51 7.12 9.27
C MET A 45 -1.54 8.30 9.35
N PRO A 46 -0.27 8.13 8.94
CA PRO A 46 0.68 9.23 8.90
C PRO A 46 0.20 10.30 7.93
N THR A 47 0.52 11.56 8.23
CA THR A 47 0.23 12.67 7.32
C THR A 47 0.88 12.44 5.94
N GLN A 48 0.31 13.03 4.89
CA GLN A 48 0.86 12.93 3.54
C GLN A 48 2.35 13.31 3.47
N ASN A 49 2.77 14.31 4.25
CA ASN A 49 4.17 14.71 4.34
C ASN A 49 5.04 13.65 5.05
N ALA A 50 4.57 13.09 6.17
CA ALA A 50 5.29 12.01 6.86
C ALA A 50 5.49 10.79 5.95
N PHE A 51 4.48 10.44 5.15
CA PHE A 51 4.58 9.37 4.16
C PHE A 51 5.61 9.67 3.07
N ARG A 52 5.59 10.89 2.51
CA ARG A 52 6.57 11.34 1.50
C ARG A 52 8.01 11.31 2.04
N VAL A 53 8.22 11.72 3.30
CA VAL A 53 9.54 11.65 3.95
C VAL A 53 9.99 10.21 4.10
N ARG A 54 9.11 9.31 4.55
CA ARG A 54 9.42 7.89 4.70
C ARG A 54 9.82 7.23 3.37
N ILE A 55 9.10 7.52 2.29
CA ILE A 55 9.46 7.05 0.93
C ILE A 55 10.85 7.55 0.52
N LYS A 56 11.16 8.83 0.75
CA LYS A 56 12.48 9.38 0.41
C LYS A 56 13.61 8.68 1.16
N HIS A 57 13.41 8.37 2.44
CA HIS A 57 14.39 7.64 3.24
C HIS A 57 14.61 6.22 2.73
N VAL A 58 13.54 5.48 2.43
CA VAL A 58 13.64 4.13 1.86
C VAL A 58 14.41 4.17 0.54
N ARG A 59 14.04 5.07 -0.38
CA ARG A 59 14.75 5.23 -1.66
C ARG A 59 16.23 5.55 -1.48
N LYS A 60 16.58 6.36 -0.47
CA LYS A 60 17.98 6.68 -0.16
C LYS A 60 18.73 5.49 0.46
N ALA A 61 18.07 4.69 1.29
CA ALA A 61 18.68 3.51 1.91
C ALA A 61 18.85 2.34 0.93
N GLU A 62 17.93 2.21 -0.04
CA GLU A 62 17.99 1.22 -1.12
C GLU A 62 18.85 1.67 -2.30
N MET A 63 19.18 2.96 -2.40
CA MET A 63 20.30 3.40 -3.23
C MET A 63 21.58 2.83 -2.62
N LEU A 64 22.12 1.79 -3.28
CA LEU A 64 23.42 1.20 -2.98
C LEU A 64 24.42 2.35 -2.74
N PRO A 65 25.17 2.38 -1.62
CA PRO A 65 26.28 3.30 -1.50
C PRO A 65 27.18 3.07 -2.70
N GLU A 66 27.44 4.12 -3.47
CA GLU A 66 28.46 4.10 -4.50
C GLU A 66 29.73 3.54 -3.85
N SER A 67 30.25 2.44 -4.42
CA SER A 67 31.42 1.76 -3.90
C SER A 67 32.51 2.80 -3.67
N GLN A 68 33.01 2.93 -2.44
CA GLN A 68 34.17 3.76 -2.17
C GLN A 68 35.29 3.28 -3.11
N SER A 69 35.62 4.10 -4.11
CA SER A 69 36.75 3.81 -4.99
C SER A 69 38.01 3.71 -4.13
N LEU A 70 38.76 2.62 -4.33
CA LEU A 70 40.03 2.36 -3.64
C LEU A 70 41.22 3.14 -4.25
N ASP A 71 40.98 4.20 -5.05
CA ASP A 71 42.01 4.97 -5.76
C ASP A 71 42.95 5.81 -4.87
N GLY A 72 43.10 5.48 -3.58
CA GLY A 72 43.92 6.25 -2.64
C GLY A 72 44.58 5.47 -1.51
N ILE A 73 44.63 4.14 -1.56
CA ILE A 73 45.39 3.36 -0.57
C ILE A 73 46.84 3.28 -1.03
N ASP A 74 47.66 4.25 -0.61
CA ASP A 74 49.12 4.16 -0.69
C ASP A 74 49.61 3.11 0.32
N ILE A 75 49.90 1.91 -0.17
CA ILE A 75 50.55 0.86 0.62
C ILE A 75 52.03 1.22 0.66
N GLN A 76 52.49 1.81 1.77
CA GLN A 76 53.93 1.93 2.02
C GLN A 76 54.51 0.56 2.34
N ASP A 77 55.20 -0.03 1.36
CA ASP A 77 56.07 -1.18 1.55
C ASP A 77 57.25 -0.78 2.44
N SER A 78 57.20 -1.19 3.71
CA SER A 78 58.40 -1.22 4.57
C SER A 78 59.10 -2.55 4.35
N LEU A 79 60.24 -2.49 3.66
CA LEU A 79 61.15 -3.61 3.39
C LEU A 79 62.07 -3.89 4.59
#